data_AF-A0A2N0WNC0-F1
#
_entry.id   AF-A0A2N0WNC0-F1
#
_cell.length_a   1.000
_cell.length_b   1.000
_cell.length_c   1.000
_cell.angle_alpha   90.00
_cell.angle_beta   90.00
_cell.angle_gamma   90.00
#
_symmetry.space_group_name_H-M   'P 1'
#
loop_
_entity.id
_entity.type
_entity.pdbx_description
1 polymer ?
#
loop_
_entity_poly.entity_id
_entity_poly.type
_entity_poly.pdbx_seq_one_letter_code
_entity_poly.pdbx_strand_id
1 'polypeptide(L)' 'MVLIYLKNPTSVPLVLDNNNQRVLPANKRKELRPIYSFNGNGLCLSKARERGRKVSNSKAVSAWNKLLL' A
#
# COMPACT_ATOMS: atom_id res chain seq x y z
N MET A 1 0.67 9.33 2.98
CA MET A 1 1.02 8.19 2.11
C MET A 1 2.26 7.55 2.70
N VAL A 2 2.37 6.23 2.71
CA VAL A 2 3.52 5.52 3.28
C VAL A 2 4.05 4.50 2.28
N LEU A 3 5.33 4.14 2.41
CA LEU A 3 5.90 3.03 1.67
C LEU A 3 5.81 1.76 2.54
N ILE A 4 5.45 0.66 1.91
CA ILE A 4 5.32 -0.64 2.58
C ILE A 4 6.37 -1.59 2.01
N TYR A 5 7.11 -2.27 2.90
CA TYR A 5 7.98 -3.37 2.56
C TYR A 5 7.39 -4.70 3.05
N LEU A 6 7.34 -5.69 2.17
CA LEU A 6 6.94 -7.07 2.46
C LEU A 6 8.12 -7.99 2.16
N LYS A 7 8.64 -8.68 3.18
CA LYS A 7 9.68 -9.70 2.98
C LYS A 7 9.14 -10.88 2.15
N ASN A 8 7.95 -11.36 2.50
CA ASN A 8 7.17 -12.36 1.76
C ASN A 8 5.72 -11.88 1.62
N PRO A 9 4.93 -12.40 0.65
CA PRO A 9 3.54 -11.96 0.41
C PRO A 9 2.59 -12.10 1.61
N THR A 10 2.90 -13.00 2.56
CA THR A 10 2.09 -13.28 3.76
C THR A 10 2.66 -12.64 5.03
N SER A 11 3.79 -11.94 4.94
CA SER A 11 4.43 -11.32 6.10
C SER A 11 3.65 -10.11 6.59
N VAL A 12 3.79 -9.80 7.88
CA VAL A 12 3.38 -8.49 8.39
C VAL A 12 4.24 -7.42 7.71
N PRO A 13 3.65 -6.41 7.05
CA PRO A 13 4.42 -5.39 6.36
C PRO A 13 5.17 -4.49 7.33
N LEU A 14 6.36 -4.03 6.90
CA LEU A 14 7.06 -2.91 7.52
C LEU A 14 6.60 -1.60 6.89
N VAL A 15 6.39 -0.58 7.72
CA VAL A 15 5.94 0.74 7.30
C VAL A 15 7.11 1.71 7.36
N LEU A 16 7.40 2.32 6.21
CA LEU A 16 8.30 3.46 6.08
C LEU A 16 7.43 4.70 5.90
N ASP A 17 7.56 5.65 6.82
CA ASP A 17 6.68 6.80 6.93
C ASP A 17 7.50 8.10 7.00
N ASN A 18 6.90 9.18 6.51
CA ASN A 18 7.48 10.51 6.53
C ASN A 18 7.29 11.17 7.91
N ASN A 19 6.22 10.83 8.63
CA ASN A 19 5.90 11.45 9.93
C ASN A 19 6.54 10.71 11.12
N ASN A 20 6.78 9.41 10.98
CA ASN A 20 7.41 8.59 12.01
C ASN A 20 8.71 8.00 11.46
N GLN A 21 9.85 8.47 11.99
CA GLN A 21 11.19 8.07 11.53
C GLN A 21 11.55 6.62 11.89
N ARG A 22 10.74 5.92 12.71
CA ARG A 22 10.97 4.51 13.04
C ARG A 22 10.26 3.63 12.03
N VAL A 23 11.00 2.66 11.48
CA VAL A 23 10.41 1.58 10.68
C VAL A 23 9.73 0.61 11.64
N LEU A 24 8.41 0.51 11.54
CA LEU A 24 7.60 -0.31 12.44
C LEU A 24 6.72 -1.28 11.65
N PRO A 25 6.43 -2.48 12.19
CA PRO A 25 5.43 -3.38 11.62
C PRO A 25 4.04 -2.74 11.58
N ALA A 26 3.26 -3.03 10.53
CA ALA A 26 1.94 -2.43 10.33
C ALA A 26 0.96 -2.71 11.47
N ASN A 27 1.05 -3.86 12.13
CA ASN A 27 0.24 -4.19 13.31
C ASN A 27 0.59 -3.36 14.57
N LYS A 28 1.68 -2.59 14.54
CA LYS A 28 2.06 -1.60 15.56
C LYS A 28 1.68 -0.17 15.17
N ARG A 29 1.19 0.07 13.96
CA ARG A 29 0.78 1.37 13.42
C ARG A 29 -0.75 1.51 13.41
N LYS A 30 -1.37 1.47 14.59
CA LYS A 30 -2.85 1.40 14.75
C LYS A 30 -3.60 2.62 14.17
N GLU A 31 -2.92 3.75 14.04
CA GLU A 31 -3.43 4.98 13.47
C GLU A 31 -3.53 4.93 11.93
N LEU A 32 -2.83 4.00 11.27
CA LEU A 32 -2.88 3.83 9.82
C LEU A 32 -4.06 2.95 9.41
N ARG A 33 -4.94 3.49 8.56
CA ARG A 33 -6.07 2.76 7.96
C ARG A 33 -5.82 2.57 6.46
N PRO A 34 -5.41 1.38 6.01
CA PRO A 34 -5.11 1.14 4.59
C PRO A 34 -6.41 1.15 3.76
N ILE A 35 -6.40 1.93 2.67
CA ILE A 35 -7.53 2.02 1.72
C ILE A 35 -7.19 1.31 0.40
N TYR A 36 -5.97 1.49 -0.08
CA TYR A 36 -5.41 0.79 -1.23
C TYR A 36 -3.88 0.77 -1.16
N SER A 37 -3.28 -0.05 -2.00
CA SER A 37 -1.83 -0.13 -2.22
C SER A 37 -1.55 -0.30 -3.71
N PHE A 38 -0.38 0.12 -4.17
CA PHE A 38 0.05 -0.09 -5.55
C PHE A 38 1.57 -0.24 -5.62
N ASN A 39 2.04 -0.80 -6.71
CA ASN A 39 3.45 -0.84 -7.10
C ASN A 39 3.57 -0.69 -8.63
N GLY A 40 4.78 -0.80 -9.17
CA GLY A 40 5.03 -0.72 -10.61
C GLY A 40 4.27 -1.75 -11.46
N ASN A 41 3.76 -2.83 -10.86
CA ASN A 41 3.03 -3.90 -11.55
C ASN A 41 1.50 -3.75 -11.44
N GLY A 42 0.99 -2.81 -10.65
CA GLY A 42 -0.44 -2.52 -10.55
C GLY A 42 -0.96 -2.15 -9.15
N LEU A 43 -2.28 -2.02 -9.04
CA LEU A 43 -3.01 -1.58 -7.84
C LEU A 43 -3.77 -2.73 -7.17
N CYS A 44 -3.63 -2.83 -5.85
CA CYS A 44 -4.38 -3.71 -4.98
C CYS A 44 -5.27 -2.88 -4.04
N LEU A 45 -6.59 -3.00 -4.18
CA LEU A 45 -7.52 -2.34 -3.25
C LEU A 45 -7.59 -3.11 -1.92
N SER A 46 -7.41 -2.38 -0.83
CA SER A 46 -7.57 -2.88 0.54
C SER A 46 -9.03 -2.71 0.94
N LYS A 47 -9.97 -3.42 0.29
CA LYS A 47 -11.32 -3.51 0.87
C LYS A 47 -11.21 -4.40 2.09
N ALA A 48 -11.33 -3.80 3.27
CA ALA A 48 -11.52 -4.50 4.51
C ALA A 48 -12.44 -5.70 4.26
N ARG A 49 -11.94 -6.90 4.60
CA ARG A 49 -12.61 -8.21 4.59
C ARG A 49 -12.68 -9.06 3.33
N GLU A 50 -12.33 -8.60 2.13
CA GLU A 50 -12.35 -9.47 0.95
C GLU A 50 -11.05 -9.42 0.17
N ARG A 51 -10.42 -10.60 0.02
CA ARG A 51 -9.15 -10.82 -0.68
C ARG A 51 -9.09 -10.06 -2.01
N GLY A 52 -8.15 -9.13 -2.09
CA GLY A 52 -7.51 -8.58 -3.30
C GLY A 52 -8.31 -8.66 -4.61
N ARG A 53 -9.19 -7.69 -4.86
CA ARG A 53 -9.59 -7.38 -6.23
C ARG A 53 -8.52 -6.48 -6.87
N LYS A 54 -7.81 -7.00 -7.87
CA LYS A 54 -7.05 -6.18 -8.84
C LYS A 54 -8.07 -5.28 -9.53
N VAL A 55 -7.98 -3.97 -9.30
CA VAL A 55 -8.81 -3.01 -10.00
C VAL A 55 -7.95 -2.36 -11.07
N SER A 56 -8.24 -2.66 -12.33
CA SER A 56 -7.50 -2.15 -13.49
C SER A 56 -7.74 -0.67 -13.76
N ASN A 57 -8.73 -0.04 -13.11
CA ASN A 57 -9.21 1.28 -13.50
C ASN A 57 -9.56 2.19 -12.31
N SER A 58 -8.59 2.43 -11.41
CA SER A 58 -8.76 3.46 -10.37
C SER A 58 -8.02 4.74 -10.75
N LYS A 59 -8.57 5.90 -10.40
CA LYS A 59 -7.94 7.22 -10.58
C LYS A 59 -6.53 7.31 -9.99
N ALA A 60 -6.21 6.50 -8.97
CA ALA A 60 -4.88 6.43 -8.37
C ALA A 60 -3.83 5.81 -9.34
N VAL A 61 -4.22 4.84 -10.16
CA VAL A 61 -3.36 4.28 -11.22
C VAL A 61 -3.12 5.32 -12.32
N SER A 62 -4.11 6.14 -12.63
CA SER A 62 -3.99 7.19 -13.65
C SER A 62 -2.97 8.27 -13.27
N ALA A 63 -2.95 8.72 -12.02
CA ALA A 63 -1.94 9.67 -11.54
C ALA A 63 -0.52 9.07 -11.54
N TRP A 64 -0.41 7.78 -11.23
CA TRP A 64 0.87 7.05 -11.27
C TRP A 64 1.40 6.87 -12.70
N ASN A 65 0.54 6.48 -13.64
CA ASN A 65 0.91 6.35 -15.06
C ASN A 65 1.36 7.69 -15.66
N LYS A 66 0.82 8.82 -15.19
CA LYS A 66 1.26 10.16 -15.61
C LYS A 66 2.67 10.52 -15.11
N LEU A 67 3.15 9.91 -14.04
CA LEU A 67 4.49 10.18 -13.49
C LEU A 67 5.58 9.35 -14.19
N LEU A 68 5.20 8.22 -14.80
CA LEU A 68 6.10 7.37 -15.60
C LEU A 68 6.29 7.85 -17.05
N LEU A 69 5.52 8.87 -17.47
CA LEU A 69 5.59 9.54 -18.77
C LEU A 69 6.25 10.91 -18.61
#